data_AF-A0A538RKW0-F1
#
_entry.id   AF-A0A538RKW0-F1
#
_cell.length_a   1.000
_cell.length_b   1.000
_cell.length_c   1.000
_cell.angle_alpha   90.00
_cell.angle_beta   90.00
_cell.angle_gamma   90.00
#
_symmetry.space_group_name_H-M   'P 1'
#
loop_
_entity.id
_entity.type
_entity.pdbx_description
1 polymer ?
#
loop_
_entity_poly.entity_id
_entity_poly.type
_entity_poly.pdbx_seq_one_letter_code
_entity_poly.pdbx_strand_id
1 'polypeptide(L)'
;MADFPIQVRVSEYDTEHGHRVHAKRGYVLCEFTVLPILCDAFVDTAAPFSVVPYTISRHLSWNQLAKTLTSARTGAVAPLTWQAIPCDLGAITVRLIHPATGVRSNVLSLVAKLPQRAASPALERALVLGLALFDDNDVELVLQQRSGKVSGRLVTP
;
A
#
# COMPACT_ATOMS: atom_id res chain seq x y z
N MET A 1 21.08 6.43 4.96
CA MET A 1 19.62 6.22 4.84
C MET A 1 19.08 7.20 3.83
N ALA A 2 18.39 6.69 2.81
CA ALA A 2 17.72 7.49 1.81
C ALA A 2 16.27 7.74 2.26
N ASP A 3 15.82 8.97 2.11
CA ASP A 3 14.46 9.37 2.43
C ASP A 3 13.61 9.32 1.16
N PHE A 4 12.40 8.77 1.23
CA PHE A 4 11.46 8.67 0.11
C PHE A 4 10.26 9.60 0.37
N PRO A 5 10.18 10.75 -0.31
CA PRO A 5 9.19 11.77 0.01
C PRO A 5 7.77 11.30 -0.29
N ILE A 6 6.87 11.59 0.64
CA ILE A 6 5.43 11.34 0.48
C ILE A 6 4.80 12.52 -0.25
N GLN A 7 4.20 12.25 -1.40
CA GLN A 7 3.38 13.18 -2.15
C GLN A 7 1.94 13.13 -1.64
N VAL A 8 1.52 14.15 -0.89
CA VAL A 8 0.14 14.24 -0.40
C VAL A 8 -0.78 14.65 -1.57
N ARG A 9 -1.68 13.75 -1.95
CA ARG A 9 -2.74 14.03 -2.93
C ARG A 9 -4.07 14.20 -2.21
N VAL A 10 -4.88 15.14 -2.69
CA VAL A 10 -6.19 15.47 -2.11
C VAL A 10 -7.27 15.04 -3.09
N SER A 11 -8.32 14.41 -2.58
CA SER A 11 -9.54 14.09 -3.33
C SER A 11 -10.73 14.70 -2.60
N GLU A 12 -11.60 15.36 -3.35
CA GLU A 12 -12.83 15.96 -2.83
C GLU A 12 -14.00 14.99 -3.01
N TYR A 13 -14.83 14.88 -1.99
CA TYR A 13 -16.04 14.07 -2.01
C TYR A 13 -17.20 14.89 -1.46
N ASP A 14 -18.38 14.72 -2.04
CA ASP A 14 -19.61 15.22 -1.46
C ASP A 14 -20.25 14.12 -0.60
N THR A 15 -20.58 14.48 0.63
CA THR A 15 -21.33 13.61 1.55
C THR A 15 -22.81 13.58 1.18
N GLU A 16 -23.55 12.59 1.67
CA GLU A 16 -25.01 12.49 1.48
C GLU A 16 -25.80 13.68 2.06
N HIS A 17 -25.18 14.46 2.96
CA HIS A 17 -25.74 15.67 3.54
C HIS A 17 -25.30 16.96 2.82
N GLY A 18 -24.62 16.85 1.67
CA GLY A 18 -24.18 18.01 0.87
C GLY A 18 -22.94 18.72 1.39
N HIS A 19 -22.27 18.18 2.42
CA HIS A 19 -20.97 18.70 2.86
C HIS A 19 -19.85 18.16 1.97
N ARG A 20 -18.92 19.04 1.60
CA ARG A 20 -17.68 18.65 0.92
C ARG A 20 -16.62 18.25 1.94
N VAL A 21 -16.04 17.07 1.75
CA VAL A 21 -14.94 16.55 2.56
C VAL A 21 -13.71 16.28 1.70
N HIS A 22 -12.54 16.47 2.30
CA HIS A 22 -11.25 16.26 1.63
C HIS A 22 -10.58 15.00 2.19
N ALA A 23 -10.45 13.96 1.37
CA ALA A 23 -9.57 12.84 1.71
C ALA A 23 -8.15 13.19 1.28
N LYS A 24 -7.20 13.08 2.21
CA LYS A 24 -5.77 13.25 1.92
C LYS A 24 -5.09 11.89 2.01
N ARG A 25 -4.29 11.56 1.01
CA ARG A 25 -3.51 10.31 0.98
C ARG A 25 -2.06 10.62 0.64
N GLY A 26 -1.15 9.98 1.37
CA GLY A 26 0.27 10.08 1.12
C GLY A 26 0.74 9.03 0.12
N TYR A 27 1.24 9.46 -1.03
CA TYR A 27 1.74 8.59 -2.09
C TYR A 27 3.26 8.54 -2.13
N VAL A 28 3.80 7.37 -2.45
CA VAL A 28 5.19 7.12 -2.80
C VAL A 28 5.24 6.36 -4.13
N LEU A 29 6.38 6.39 -4.81
CA LEU A 29 6.60 5.61 -6.01
C LEU A 29 7.25 4.26 -5.65
N CYS A 30 6.68 3.17 -6.16
CA CYS A 30 7.17 1.82 -5.93
C CYS A 30 7.53 1.13 -7.25
N GLU A 31 8.52 0.25 -7.18
CA GLU A 31 8.94 -0.65 -8.26
C GLU A 31 8.91 -2.10 -7.75
N PHE A 32 8.23 -2.99 -8.46
CA PHE A 32 8.30 -4.42 -8.15
C PHE A 32 9.65 -4.99 -8.62
N THR A 33 10.25 -5.90 -7.86
CA THR A 33 11.61 -6.36 -8.16
C THR A 33 11.69 -7.47 -9.21
N VAL A 34 10.67 -8.33 -9.29
CA VAL A 34 10.63 -9.47 -10.22
C VAL A 34 10.34 -9.00 -11.65
N LEU A 35 9.45 -8.02 -11.78
CA LEU A 35 9.14 -7.33 -13.03
C LEU A 35 9.12 -5.85 -12.69
N PRO A 36 9.93 -4.99 -13.35
CA PRO A 36 10.11 -3.59 -12.99
C PRO A 36 8.89 -2.74 -13.39
N ILE A 37 7.75 -3.07 -12.81
CA ILE A 37 6.50 -2.33 -12.94
C ILE A 37 6.58 -1.19 -11.93
N LEU A 38 6.56 0.04 -12.44
CA LEU A 38 6.40 1.22 -11.62
C LEU A 38 4.93 1.42 -11.30
N CYS A 39 4.63 1.71 -10.04
CA CYS A 39 3.29 2.06 -9.64
C CYS A 39 3.30 3.12 -8.53
N ASP A 40 2.26 3.95 -8.54
CA ASP A 40 1.92 4.73 -7.37
C ASP A 40 1.50 3.78 -6.24
N ALA A 41 1.95 4.08 -5.04
CA ALA A 41 1.53 3.40 -3.84
C ALA A 41 1.11 4.44 -2.79
N PHE A 42 -0.01 4.24 -2.10
CA PHE A 42 -0.35 5.08 -0.97
C PHE A 42 -0.20 4.34 0.36
N VAL A 43 0.26 5.06 1.36
CA VAL A 43 0.44 4.56 2.72
C VAL A 43 -0.90 4.59 3.44
N ASP A 44 -1.34 3.43 3.93
CA ASP A 44 -2.56 3.25 4.71
C ASP A 44 -2.26 2.51 5.99
N THR A 45 -2.00 3.27 7.06
CA THR A 45 -1.71 2.72 8.39
C THR A 45 -2.95 2.12 9.06
N ALA A 46 -4.13 2.16 8.45
CA ALA A 46 -5.30 1.44 8.94
C ALA A 46 -5.46 0.07 8.27
N ALA A 47 -4.77 -0.18 7.16
CA ALA A 47 -4.77 -1.48 6.49
C ALA A 47 -3.71 -2.39 7.14
N PRO A 48 -4.09 -3.55 7.73
CA PRO A 48 -3.11 -4.43 8.36
C PRO A 48 -2.12 -5.05 7.36
N PHE A 49 -2.59 -5.29 6.13
CA PHE A 49 -1.77 -5.83 5.04
C PHE A 49 -1.77 -4.85 3.87
N SER A 50 -0.72 -4.95 3.05
CA SER A 50 -0.68 -4.26 1.76
C SER A 50 -1.73 -4.86 0.80
N VAL A 51 -2.06 -4.13 -0.26
CA VAL A 51 -2.98 -4.63 -1.31
C VAL A 51 -2.46 -4.29 -2.69
N VAL A 52 -2.13 -5.31 -3.47
CA VAL A 52 -1.69 -5.14 -4.86
C VAL A 52 -2.92 -5.12 -5.77
N PRO A 53 -3.13 -4.08 -6.59
CA PRO A 53 -4.20 -4.03 -7.59
C PRO A 53 -4.22 -5.29 -8.46
N TYR A 54 -5.41 -5.79 -8.80
CA TYR A 54 -5.55 -7.00 -9.63
C TYR A 54 -4.83 -6.86 -10.97
N THR A 55 -4.95 -5.67 -11.57
CA THR A 55 -4.33 -5.34 -12.85
C THR A 55 -2.81 -5.47 -12.82
N ILE A 56 -2.18 -5.26 -11.66
CA ILE A 56 -0.75 -5.44 -11.46
C ILE A 56 -0.46 -6.89 -11.04
N SER A 57 -1.19 -7.43 -10.07
CA SER A 57 -0.90 -8.74 -9.45
C SER A 57 -0.90 -9.89 -10.45
N ARG A 58 -1.76 -9.84 -11.47
CA ARG A 58 -1.82 -10.83 -12.57
C ARG A 58 -0.51 -10.96 -13.37
N HIS A 59 0.37 -9.97 -13.26
CA HIS A 59 1.67 -9.97 -13.93
C HIS A 59 2.81 -10.37 -12.99
N LEU A 60 2.59 -10.43 -11.68
CA LEU A 60 3.65 -10.70 -10.72
C LEU A 60 3.77 -12.20 -10.42
N SER A 61 5.01 -12.65 -10.21
CA SER A 61 5.25 -13.88 -9.45
C SER A 61 5.26 -13.55 -7.96
N TRP A 62 4.62 -14.41 -7.16
CA TRP A 62 4.45 -14.19 -5.72
C TRP A 62 4.48 -15.52 -4.99
N ASN A 63 4.88 -15.47 -3.71
CA ASN A 63 4.87 -16.64 -2.85
C ASN A 63 3.53 -16.69 -2.12
N GLN A 64 2.68 -17.64 -2.48
CA GLN A 64 1.38 -17.79 -1.84
C GLN A 64 1.55 -18.23 -0.38
N LEU A 65 0.94 -17.46 0.52
CA LEU A 65 0.97 -17.71 1.97
C LEU A 65 -0.34 -18.36 2.44
N ALA A 66 -1.49 -17.80 2.05
CA ALA A 66 -2.79 -18.27 2.52
C ALA A 66 -3.95 -17.82 1.62
N LYS A 67 -5.13 -18.41 1.81
CA LYS A 67 -6.42 -17.92 1.24
C LYS A 67 -7.44 -17.53 2.31
N THR A 68 -7.18 -17.92 3.55
CA THR A 68 -8.03 -17.70 4.72
C THR A 68 -7.16 -17.27 5.90
N LEU A 69 -7.75 -16.54 6.83
CA LEU A 69 -7.11 -16.20 8.10
C LEU A 69 -7.88 -16.85 9.25
N THR A 70 -7.14 -17.40 10.20
CA THR A 70 -7.70 -17.94 11.43
C THR A 70 -7.42 -16.96 12.56
N SER A 71 -8.47 -16.53 13.25
CA SER A 71 -8.34 -15.67 14.43
C SER A 71 -7.59 -16.41 15.53
N ALA A 72 -6.46 -15.88 15.99
CA ALA A 72 -5.71 -16.47 17.10
C ALA A 72 -6.50 -16.53 18.42
N ARG A 73 -7.47 -15.63 18.60
CA ARG A 73 -8.28 -15.54 19.83
C ARG A 73 -9.46 -16.51 19.84
N THR A 74 -10.10 -16.71 18.69
CA THR A 74 -11.39 -17.42 18.60
C THR A 74 -11.32 -18.71 17.80
N GLY A 75 -10.23 -18.95 17.06
CA GLY A 75 -10.14 -20.03 16.07
C GLY A 75 -11.04 -19.84 14.86
N ALA A 76 -11.80 -18.75 14.78
CA ALA A 76 -12.72 -18.49 13.68
C ALA A 76 -11.94 -18.27 12.38
N VAL A 77 -12.36 -18.96 11.32
CA VAL A 77 -11.83 -18.79 9.97
C VAL A 77 -12.62 -17.69 9.28
N ALA A 78 -11.92 -16.69 8.76
CA ALA A 78 -12.50 -15.61 7.97
C ALA A 78 -11.92 -15.63 6.55
N PRO A 79 -12.75 -15.38 5.52
CA PRO A 79 -12.25 -15.20 4.16
C PRO A 79 -11.39 -13.93 4.11
N LEU A 80 -10.27 -14.00 3.39
CA LEU A 80 -9.47 -12.82 3.11
C LEU A 80 -10.16 -11.99 2.03
N THR A 81 -10.57 -10.78 2.37
CA THR A 81 -11.21 -9.87 1.41
C THR A 81 -10.61 -8.47 1.44
N TRP A 82 -10.78 -7.77 0.33
CA TRP A 82 -10.56 -6.33 0.20
C TRP A 82 -11.77 -5.70 -0.48
N GLN A 83 -12.50 -4.84 0.22
CA GLN A 83 -13.72 -4.21 -0.30
C GLN A 83 -14.71 -5.26 -0.86
N ALA A 84 -14.96 -6.33 -0.10
CA ALA A 84 -15.77 -7.50 -0.47
C ALA A 84 -15.27 -8.32 -1.68
N ILE A 85 -14.06 -8.04 -2.19
CA ILE A 85 -13.42 -8.87 -3.21
C ILE A 85 -12.60 -9.96 -2.53
N PRO A 86 -12.80 -11.25 -2.87
CA PRO A 86 -11.94 -12.32 -2.40
C PRO A 86 -10.48 -12.09 -2.79
N CYS A 87 -9.57 -12.37 -1.86
CA CYS A 87 -8.13 -12.21 -2.06
C CYS A 87 -7.38 -13.49 -1.71
N ASP A 88 -6.24 -13.68 -2.36
CA ASP A 88 -5.18 -14.53 -1.82
C ASP A 88 -4.21 -13.68 -1.01
N LEU A 89 -3.50 -14.28 -0.05
CA LEU A 89 -2.41 -13.65 0.71
C LEU A 89 -1.09 -14.14 0.14
N GLY A 90 -0.20 -13.21 -0.16
CA GLY A 90 1.10 -13.50 -0.74
C GLY A 90 2.21 -12.62 -0.21
N ALA A 91 3.44 -13.11 -0.32
CA ALA A 91 4.63 -12.29 -0.17
C ALA A 91 5.15 -11.85 -1.55
N ILE A 92 5.47 -10.57 -1.66
CA ILE A 92 6.09 -9.94 -2.82
C ILE A 92 7.24 -9.04 -2.35
N THR A 93 8.06 -8.57 -3.28
CA THR A 93 9.16 -7.65 -3.01
C THR A 93 9.09 -6.42 -3.88
N VAL A 94 9.36 -5.26 -3.28
CA VAL A 94 9.35 -3.96 -3.93
C VAL A 94 10.59 -3.13 -3.58
N ARG A 95 10.79 -2.03 -4.29
CA ARG A 95 11.67 -0.92 -3.90
C ARG A 95 10.86 0.37 -3.90
N LEU A 96 11.17 1.27 -2.99
CA LEU A 96 10.74 2.66 -3.09
C LEU A 96 11.66 3.39 -4.06
N ILE A 97 11.11 4.35 -4.81
CA ILE A 97 11.86 5.20 -5.72
C ILE A 97 11.71 6.66 -5.32
N HIS A 98 12.82 7.36 -5.16
CA HIS A 98 12.83 8.80 -4.98
C HIS A 98 12.48 9.48 -6.31
N PRO A 99 11.35 10.17 -6.43
CA PRO A 99 10.82 10.63 -7.72
C PRO A 99 11.73 11.64 -8.42
N ALA A 100 12.48 12.48 -7.68
CA ALA A 100 13.34 13.49 -8.27
C ALA A 100 14.76 13.00 -8.63
N THR A 101 15.24 11.91 -8.01
CA THR A 101 16.65 11.48 -8.13
C THR A 101 16.79 10.08 -8.73
N GLY A 102 15.70 9.31 -8.81
CA GLY A 102 15.72 7.92 -9.27
C GLY A 102 16.40 6.96 -8.29
N VAL A 103 16.81 7.44 -7.11
CA VAL A 103 17.40 6.60 -6.05
C VAL A 103 16.38 5.53 -5.64
N ARG A 104 16.85 4.30 -5.51
CA ARG A 104 16.04 3.15 -5.08
C ARG A 104 16.37 2.78 -3.64
N SER A 105 15.38 2.36 -2.87
CA SER A 105 15.62 1.76 -1.56
C SER A 105 16.26 0.38 -1.69
N ASN A 106 16.67 -0.17 -0.55
CA ASN A 106 16.83 -1.62 -0.39
C ASN A 106 15.53 -2.36 -0.78
N VAL A 107 15.64 -3.66 -1.06
CA VAL A 107 14.48 -4.49 -1.35
C VAL A 107 13.65 -4.62 -0.08
N LEU A 108 12.37 -4.29 -0.18
CA LEU A 108 11.39 -4.38 0.89
C LEU A 108 10.46 -5.56 0.63
N SER A 109 10.19 -6.34 1.67
CA SER A 109 9.22 -7.43 1.64
C SER A 109 7.83 -6.88 1.97
N LEU A 110 6.82 -7.28 1.22
CA LEU A 110 5.43 -6.95 1.53
C LEU A 110 4.60 -8.23 1.61
N VAL A 111 3.95 -8.44 2.75
CA VAL A 111 2.78 -9.30 2.82
C VAL A 111 1.57 -8.52 2.30
N ALA A 112 0.98 -9.02 1.21
CA ALA A 112 -0.09 -8.33 0.51
C ALA A 112 -1.29 -9.25 0.22
N LYS A 113 -2.47 -8.63 0.21
CA LYS A 113 -3.67 -9.18 -0.39
C LYS A 113 -3.58 -9.01 -1.91
N LEU A 114 -3.88 -10.06 -2.65
CA LEU A 114 -3.97 -10.08 -4.09
C LEU A 114 -5.43 -10.39 -4.46
N PRO A 115 -6.22 -9.40 -4.89
CA PRO A 115 -7.61 -9.60 -5.29
C PRO A 115 -7.71 -10.64 -6.41
N GLN A 116 -8.73 -11.50 -6.37
CA GLN A 116 -8.96 -12.53 -7.39
C GLN A 116 -9.68 -11.98 -8.64
N ARG A 117 -10.11 -10.72 -8.60
CA ARG A 117 -10.72 -9.99 -9.72
C ARG A 117 -10.47 -8.49 -9.60
N ALA A 118 -10.60 -7.78 -10.71
CA ALA A 118 -10.47 -6.32 -10.75
C ALA A 118 -11.49 -5.63 -9.83
N ALA A 119 -11.01 -4.65 -9.08
CA ALA A 119 -11.83 -3.73 -8.32
C ALA A 119 -12.36 -2.60 -9.21
N SER A 120 -13.13 -1.68 -8.62
CA SER A 120 -13.49 -0.43 -9.31
C SER A 120 -12.21 0.31 -9.76
N PRO A 121 -12.25 1.06 -10.87
CA PRO A 121 -11.07 1.79 -11.36
C PRO A 121 -10.42 2.68 -10.30
N ALA A 122 -11.22 3.21 -9.37
CA ALA A 122 -10.72 4.04 -8.28
C ALA A 122 -9.73 3.31 -7.35
N LEU A 123 -9.95 2.01 -7.13
CA LEU A 123 -9.14 1.13 -6.26
C LEU A 123 -7.94 0.54 -7.00
N GLU A 124 -8.01 0.39 -8.33
CA GLU A 124 -6.90 -0.15 -9.13
C GLU A 124 -5.78 0.88 -9.40
N ARG A 125 -5.96 2.15 -9.01
CA ARG A 125 -5.02 3.25 -9.32
C ARG A 125 -3.68 3.17 -8.60
N ALA A 126 -3.61 2.48 -7.47
CA ALA A 126 -2.40 2.47 -6.66
C ALA A 126 -2.32 1.22 -5.77
N LEU A 127 -1.08 0.79 -5.50
CA LEU A 127 -0.76 -0.14 -4.43
C LEU A 127 -1.16 0.47 -3.07
N VAL A 128 -1.72 -0.35 -2.19
CA VAL A 128 -1.89 0.02 -0.78
C VAL A 128 -0.69 -0.51 -0.01
N LEU A 129 0.07 0.37 0.64
CA LEU A 129 1.12 0.00 1.59
C LEU A 129 0.50 -0.01 2.99
N GLY A 130 0.22 -1.21 3.51
CA GLY A 130 -0.37 -1.40 4.83
C GLY A 130 0.66 -1.39 5.95
N LEU A 131 0.18 -1.55 7.19
CA LEU A 131 1.00 -1.61 8.40
C LEU A 131 2.10 -2.67 8.36
N ALA A 132 1.82 -3.83 7.76
CA ALA A 132 2.81 -4.90 7.61
C ALA A 132 4.13 -4.45 6.94
N LEU A 133 4.12 -3.38 6.13
CA LEU A 133 5.35 -2.79 5.60
C LEU A 133 6.34 -2.41 6.72
N PHE A 134 5.84 -1.83 7.82
CA PHE A 134 6.67 -1.34 8.92
C PHE A 134 7.03 -2.45 9.92
N ASP A 135 6.24 -3.52 9.98
CA ASP A 135 6.53 -4.67 10.84
C ASP A 135 7.58 -5.59 10.19
N ASP A 136 7.46 -5.81 8.88
CA ASP A 136 8.32 -6.74 8.13
C ASP A 136 9.63 -6.07 7.66
N ASN A 137 9.71 -4.74 7.74
CA ASN A 137 10.87 -3.97 7.29
C ASN A 137 11.18 -2.86 8.29
N ASP A 138 12.46 -2.53 8.44
CA ASP A 138 12.93 -1.40 9.25
C ASP A 138 12.67 -0.05 8.54
N VAL A 139 11.41 0.23 8.26
CA VAL A 139 10.93 1.44 7.56
C VAL A 139 10.23 2.34 8.56
N GLU A 140 10.55 3.63 8.52
CA GLU A 140 9.88 4.63 9.36
C GLU A 140 9.01 5.56 8.53
N LEU A 141 7.80 5.83 9.01
CA LEU A 141 6.96 6.92 8.51
C LEU A 141 7.20 8.19 9.32
N VAL A 142 7.92 9.15 8.75
CA VAL A 142 8.16 10.44 9.39
C VAL A 142 7.20 11.48 8.82
N LEU A 143 6.26 11.95 9.66
CA LEU A 143 5.35 13.04 9.34
C LEU A 143 5.81 14.33 10.01
N GLN A 144 5.69 15.45 9.30
CA GLN A 144 6.02 16.77 9.81
C GLN A 144 4.88 17.73 9.52
N GLN A 145 4.45 18.48 10.54
CA GLN A 145 3.50 19.56 10.38
C GLN A 145 4.24 20.90 10.47
N ARG A 146 4.15 21.71 9.42
CA ARG A 146 4.67 23.08 9.40
C ARG A 146 3.64 24.01 8.77
N SER A 147 3.32 25.11 9.47
CA SER A 147 2.39 26.15 9.01
C SER A 147 1.06 25.59 8.48
N GLY A 148 0.47 24.62 9.17
CA GLY A 148 -0.80 23.99 8.80
C GLY A 148 -0.72 22.98 7.63
N LYS A 149 0.47 22.74 7.07
CA LYS A 149 0.70 21.72 6.04
C LYS A 149 1.38 20.49 6.65
N VAL A 150 0.91 19.32 6.26
CA VAL A 150 1.54 18.03 6.60
C VAL A 150 2.39 17.60 5.41
N SER A 151 3.67 17.33 5.65
CA SER A 151 4.56 16.62 4.74
C SER A 151 4.98 15.30 5.39
N GLY A 152 5.49 14.38 4.57
CA GLY A 152 5.97 13.11 5.08
C GLY A 152 7.08 12.52 4.24
N ARG A 153 7.76 11.52 4.79
CA ARG A 153 8.71 10.67 4.07
C ARG A 153 8.74 9.29 4.69
N LEU A 154 9.05 8.29 3.86
CA LEU A 154 9.45 6.97 4.32
C LEU A 154 10.97 6.95 4.42
N VAL A 155 11.50 6.53 5.56
CA VAL A 155 12.93 6.35 5.77
C VAL A 155 13.20 4.85 5.72
N THR A 156 14.13 4.44 4.86
CA THR A 156 14.57 3.02 4.80
C THR A 156 16.01 2.89 5.27
N PRO A 157 16.45 1.69 5.68
CA PRO A 157 17.83 1.43 6.06
C PRO A 157 18.79 1.76 4.92
#